data_AF-A0AAD0AN89-F1
#
_entry.id   AF-A0AAD0AN89-F1
#
_cell.length_a   1.000
_cell.length_b   1.000
_cell.length_c   1.000
_cell.angle_alpha   90.00
_cell.angle_beta   90.00
_cell.angle_gamma   90.00
#
_symmetry.space_group_name_H-M   'P 1'
#
loop_
_entity.id
_entity.type
_entity.pdbx_description
1 polymer ?
#
loop_
_entity_poly.entity_id
_entity_poly.type
_entity_poly.pdbx_seq_one_letter_code
_entity_poly.pdbx_strand_id
1 'polypeptide(L)'
;MYLIIENIQEQFELYFNHEKNIELIKKWAIRYIGYGEDLCFLSDEKYIVKWLEIFKNISDEIKDTDMRKLYNEFLEDLKKINIEYDKNVDELTKKYKEENLEIYNYKGVTLGDNIKKIYPLMKNYHTEYSEHGIEEEYSLITKIENSYIFTDIYSRKVVKIEIYDESYSLGEFKIGSEITTELCDKYELLDLDDVDTGEICYFPQKNYMHAVIYVNPEDDVSKITKIAFSINGENPSKNNVKDILKAKKIEDIYYSLYNFGKIEIDIKNKEIIGRLEGNTFIFDLFNGNLIDIKFKE
;
A
#
# COMPACT_ATOMS: atom_id res chain seq x y z
N MET A 1 -9.82 -3.98 -14.86
CA MET A 1 -8.69 -4.74 -15.46
C MET A 1 -7.76 -3.72 -16.08
N TYR A 2 -6.69 -3.36 -15.38
CA TYR A 2 -5.78 -2.30 -15.80
C TYR A 2 -4.81 -2.80 -16.88
N LEU A 3 -4.67 -2.04 -17.96
CA LEU A 3 -3.72 -2.36 -19.03
C LEU A 3 -2.32 -1.84 -18.64
N ILE A 4 -1.46 -2.73 -18.15
CA ILE A 4 -0.07 -2.37 -17.76
C ILE A 4 0.92 -2.61 -18.90
N ILE A 5 2.12 -2.01 -18.81
CA ILE A 5 3.15 -2.16 -19.85
C ILE A 5 3.58 -3.63 -20.01
N GLU A 6 3.59 -4.41 -18.93
CA GLU A 6 3.86 -5.86 -18.97
C GLU A 6 2.85 -6.60 -19.87
N ASN A 7 1.58 -6.19 -19.89
CA ASN A 7 0.55 -6.78 -20.75
C ASN A 7 0.80 -6.47 -22.24
N ILE A 8 1.42 -5.32 -22.56
CA ILE A 8 1.81 -4.96 -23.93
C ILE A 8 2.96 -5.85 -24.40
N GLN A 9 3.97 -6.07 -23.54
CA GLN A 9 5.09 -6.96 -23.84
C GLN A 9 4.60 -8.37 -24.14
N GLU A 10 3.68 -8.89 -23.32
CA GLU A 10 3.07 -10.21 -23.51
C GLU A 10 2.44 -10.35 -24.91
N GLN A 11 1.82 -9.29 -25.46
CA GLN A 11 1.24 -9.35 -26.81
C GLN A 11 2.29 -9.58 -27.90
N PHE A 12 3.46 -8.97 -27.78
CA PHE A 12 4.58 -9.19 -28.70
C PHE A 12 5.16 -10.61 -28.53
N GLU A 13 5.29 -11.09 -27.30
CA GLU A 13 5.81 -12.44 -27.04
C GLU A 13 4.90 -13.52 -27.63
N LEU A 14 3.59 -13.39 -27.46
CA LEU A 14 2.60 -14.27 -28.09
C LEU A 14 2.68 -14.26 -29.62
N TYR A 15 2.98 -13.11 -30.24
CA TYR A 15 3.22 -13.01 -31.69
C TYR A 15 4.46 -13.81 -32.12
N PHE A 16 5.59 -13.56 -31.45
CA PHE A 16 6.87 -14.16 -31.83
C PHE A 16 6.94 -15.66 -31.54
N ASN A 17 6.14 -16.16 -30.59
CA ASN A 17 5.98 -17.59 -30.30
C ASN A 17 4.98 -18.29 -31.24
N HIS A 18 4.40 -17.57 -32.22
CA HIS A 18 3.37 -18.06 -33.14
C HIS A 18 2.07 -18.51 -32.44
N GLU A 19 1.83 -18.03 -31.22
CA GLU A 19 0.64 -18.34 -30.42
C GLU A 19 -0.51 -17.36 -30.72
N LYS A 20 -0.18 -16.20 -31.27
CA LYS A 20 -1.15 -15.16 -31.65
C LYS A 20 -0.77 -14.55 -33.00
N ASN A 21 -1.75 -14.37 -33.88
CA ASN A 21 -1.53 -13.69 -35.16
C ASN A 21 -1.64 -12.17 -35.01
N ILE A 22 -1.14 -11.43 -36.01
CA ILE A 22 -1.11 -9.97 -35.98
C ILE A 22 -2.52 -9.35 -35.92
N GLU A 23 -3.51 -9.99 -36.55
CA GLU A 23 -4.90 -9.53 -36.56
C GLU A 23 -5.54 -9.56 -35.17
N LEU A 24 -5.20 -10.57 -34.35
CA LEU A 24 -5.67 -10.65 -32.97
C LEU A 24 -5.00 -9.60 -32.06
N ILE A 25 -3.78 -9.17 -32.40
CA ILE A 25 -3.08 -8.08 -31.68
C ILE A 25 -3.71 -6.73 -32.04
N LYS A 26 -4.02 -6.49 -33.31
CA LYS A 26 -4.75 -5.30 -33.75
C LYS A 26 -6.13 -5.21 -33.10
N LYS A 27 -6.90 -6.30 -33.09
CA LYS A 27 -8.22 -6.35 -32.44
C LYS A 27 -8.13 -6.07 -30.94
N TRP A 28 -7.11 -6.61 -30.28
CA TRP A 28 -6.81 -6.30 -28.89
C TRP A 28 -6.51 -4.80 -28.73
N ALA A 29 -5.58 -4.23 -29.50
CA ALA A 29 -5.21 -2.81 -29.41
C ALA A 29 -6.39 -1.86 -29.68
N ILE A 30 -7.22 -2.16 -30.69
CA ILE A 30 -8.43 -1.39 -31.01
C ILE A 30 -9.41 -1.39 -29.84
N ARG A 31 -9.60 -2.55 -29.19
CA ARG A 31 -10.45 -2.65 -28.01
C ARG A 31 -9.96 -1.71 -26.91
N TYR A 32 -8.67 -1.67 -26.62
CA TYR A 32 -8.12 -0.84 -25.52
C TYR A 32 -8.03 0.65 -25.85
N ILE A 33 -7.74 1.05 -27.09
CA ILE A 33 -7.78 2.47 -27.48
C ILE A 33 -9.21 3.03 -27.33
N GLY A 34 -10.23 2.22 -27.61
CA GLY A 34 -11.63 2.61 -27.39
C GLY A 34 -12.01 2.80 -25.91
N TYR A 35 -11.23 2.22 -24.99
CA TYR A 35 -11.30 2.45 -23.54
C TYR A 35 -10.24 3.47 -23.07
N GLY A 36 -9.67 4.27 -24.00
CA GLY A 36 -8.58 5.20 -23.69
C GLY A 36 -8.93 6.26 -22.66
N GLU A 37 -10.22 6.59 -22.50
CA GLU A 37 -10.72 7.49 -21.45
C GLU A 37 -10.73 6.84 -20.05
N ASP A 38 -10.61 5.51 -19.94
CA ASP A 38 -10.62 4.73 -18.68
C ASP A 38 -9.21 4.21 -18.26
N LEU A 39 -8.14 4.62 -18.95
CA LEU A 39 -6.75 4.18 -18.68
C LEU A 39 -6.07 4.92 -17.50
N CYS A 40 -6.86 5.45 -16.56
CA CYS A 40 -6.53 6.49 -15.56
C CYS A 40 -5.47 6.16 -14.49
N PHE A 41 -4.67 5.09 -14.61
CA PHE A 41 -3.90 4.57 -13.46
C PHE A 41 -2.40 4.38 -13.69
N LEU A 42 -1.82 4.98 -14.73
CA LEU A 42 -0.39 4.85 -14.99
C LEU A 42 0.24 6.22 -15.23
N SER A 43 1.30 6.51 -14.46
CA SER A 43 2.11 7.74 -14.49
C SER A 43 2.74 8.07 -15.86
N ASP A 44 2.61 7.16 -16.83
CA ASP A 44 3.20 7.21 -18.17
C ASP A 44 2.17 7.05 -19.29
N GLU A 45 0.93 7.51 -19.07
CA GLU A 45 -0.21 7.48 -20.01
C GLU A 45 0.20 7.72 -21.47
N LYS A 46 1.02 8.75 -21.71
CA LYS A 46 1.51 9.13 -23.04
C LYS A 46 2.28 8.02 -23.76
N TYR A 47 3.05 7.21 -23.03
CA TYR A 47 3.84 6.13 -23.60
C TYR A 47 2.99 4.91 -23.94
N ILE A 48 2.01 4.58 -23.09
CA ILE A 48 1.07 3.48 -23.32
C ILE A 48 0.21 3.80 -24.54
N VAL A 49 -0.34 5.01 -24.61
CA VAL A 49 -1.12 5.48 -25.77
C VAL A 49 -0.29 5.44 -27.06
N LYS A 50 0.95 5.94 -27.03
CA LYS A 50 1.88 5.87 -28.18
C LYS A 50 2.04 4.44 -28.69
N TRP A 51 2.29 3.47 -27.82
CA TRP A 51 2.51 2.08 -28.25
C TRP A 51 1.22 1.42 -28.73
N LEU A 52 0.08 1.66 -28.09
CA LEU A 52 -1.24 1.23 -28.55
C LEU A 52 -1.54 1.73 -29.97
N GLU A 53 -1.30 3.01 -30.24
CA GLU A 53 -1.46 3.58 -31.58
C GLU A 53 -0.57 2.91 -32.62
N ILE A 54 0.70 2.62 -32.26
CA ILE A 54 1.62 1.89 -33.12
C ILE A 54 1.05 0.51 -33.45
N PHE A 55 0.58 -0.27 -32.46
CA PHE A 55 0.01 -1.59 -32.70
C PHE A 55 -1.21 -1.58 -33.60
N LYS A 56 -2.12 -0.62 -33.39
CA LYS A 56 -3.29 -0.42 -34.23
C LYS A 56 -2.91 -0.20 -35.69
N ASN A 57 -1.81 0.51 -35.93
CA ASN A 57 -1.37 0.91 -37.25
C ASN A 57 -0.40 -0.09 -37.91
N ILE A 58 -0.11 -1.24 -37.29
CA ILE A 58 0.69 -2.29 -37.94
C ILE A 58 -0.04 -2.77 -39.21
N SER A 59 0.67 -2.88 -40.32
CA SER A 59 0.12 -3.44 -41.58
C SER A 59 0.39 -4.94 -41.67
N ASP A 60 -0.45 -5.68 -42.39
CA ASP A 60 -0.18 -7.09 -42.72
C ASP A 60 1.01 -7.26 -43.67
N GLU A 61 1.47 -6.17 -44.28
CA GLU A 61 2.62 -6.13 -45.18
C GLU A 61 3.97 -5.92 -44.45
N ILE A 62 3.94 -5.69 -43.13
CA ILE A 62 5.15 -5.49 -42.34
C ILE A 62 5.92 -6.82 -42.25
N LYS A 63 7.25 -6.77 -42.44
CA LYS A 63 8.10 -7.96 -42.34
C LYS A 63 8.42 -8.27 -40.88
N ASP A 64 8.60 -9.55 -40.56
CA ASP A 64 9.01 -9.99 -39.21
C ASP A 64 10.30 -9.33 -38.71
N THR A 65 11.25 -9.05 -39.61
CA THR A 65 12.49 -8.33 -39.27
C THR A 65 12.21 -6.91 -38.78
N ASP A 66 11.22 -6.24 -39.38
CA ASP A 66 10.82 -4.88 -39.03
C ASP A 66 9.99 -4.89 -37.72
N MET A 67 9.14 -5.91 -37.51
CA MET A 67 8.45 -6.14 -36.23
C MET A 67 9.41 -6.36 -35.07
N ARG A 68 10.46 -7.17 -35.27
CA ARG A 68 11.48 -7.39 -34.23
C ARG A 68 12.22 -6.11 -33.88
N LYS A 69 12.45 -5.23 -34.86
CA LYS A 69 13.03 -3.91 -34.61
C LYS A 69 12.11 -3.05 -33.74
N LEU A 70 10.82 -2.97 -34.08
CA LEU A 70 9.81 -2.26 -33.29
C LEU A 70 9.72 -2.81 -31.85
N TYR A 71 9.77 -4.14 -31.69
CA TYR A 71 9.78 -4.76 -30.37
C TYR A 71 11.01 -4.38 -29.54
N ASN A 72 12.20 -4.36 -30.15
CA ASN A 72 13.42 -3.93 -29.45
C ASN A 72 13.35 -2.45 -29.06
N GLU A 73 12.78 -1.59 -29.91
CA GLU A 73 12.54 -0.18 -29.57
C GLU A 73 11.56 -0.05 -28.39
N PHE A 74 10.50 -0.86 -28.36
CA PHE A 74 9.58 -0.97 -27.23
C PHE A 74 10.30 -1.40 -25.93
N LEU A 75 11.16 -2.41 -25.98
CA LEU A 75 11.93 -2.87 -24.82
C LEU A 75 12.91 -1.80 -24.30
N GLU A 76 13.51 -1.00 -25.18
CA GLU A 76 14.39 0.10 -24.75
C GLU A 76 13.60 1.25 -24.11
N ASP A 77 12.41 1.56 -24.63
CA ASP A 77 11.51 2.54 -24.00
C ASP A 77 11.00 2.01 -22.64
N LEU A 78 10.64 0.73 -22.54
CA LEU A 78 10.29 0.05 -21.28
C LEU A 78 11.39 0.22 -20.22
N LYS A 79 12.65 -0.03 -20.59
CA LYS A 79 13.79 0.11 -19.66
C LYS A 79 13.94 1.54 -19.16
N LYS A 80 13.75 2.54 -20.01
CA LYS A 80 13.83 3.96 -19.61
C LYS A 80 12.73 4.31 -18.61
N ILE A 81 11.50 3.87 -18.90
CA ILE A 81 10.34 4.05 -18.01
C ILE A 81 10.62 3.38 -16.66
N ASN A 82 11.11 2.15 -16.66
CA ASN A 82 11.42 1.43 -15.42
C ASN A 82 12.52 2.15 -14.60
N ILE A 83 13.56 2.68 -15.26
CA ILE A 83 14.60 3.48 -14.61
C ILE A 83 14.04 4.79 -14.03
N GLU A 84 13.11 5.45 -14.74
CA GLU A 84 12.48 6.69 -14.29
C GLU A 84 11.51 6.43 -13.12
N TYR A 85 10.73 5.37 -13.20
CA TYR A 85 9.91 4.84 -12.12
C TYR A 85 10.75 4.52 -10.88
N ASP A 86 11.82 3.73 -11.02
CA ASP A 86 12.72 3.38 -9.91
C ASP A 86 13.32 4.64 -9.25
N LYS A 87 13.76 5.62 -10.05
CA LYS A 87 14.28 6.90 -9.54
C LYS A 87 13.22 7.70 -8.79
N ASN A 88 12.02 7.79 -9.34
CA ASN A 88 10.91 8.50 -8.71
C ASN A 88 10.51 7.82 -7.39
N VAL A 89 10.47 6.49 -7.37
CA VAL A 89 10.23 5.69 -6.16
C VAL A 89 11.30 5.94 -5.10
N ASP A 90 12.59 5.99 -5.47
CA ASP A 90 13.68 6.29 -4.55
C ASP A 90 13.57 7.71 -3.96
N GLU A 91 13.28 8.70 -4.80
CA GLU A 91 13.10 10.10 -4.38
C GLU A 91 11.88 10.27 -3.48
N LEU A 92 10.74 9.69 -3.85
CA LEU A 92 9.53 9.64 -3.02
C LEU A 92 9.86 8.96 -1.69
N THR A 93 10.40 7.75 -1.70
CA THR A 93 10.75 7.00 -0.48
C THR A 93 11.65 7.81 0.45
N LYS A 94 12.63 8.54 -0.10
CA LYS A 94 13.48 9.43 0.66
C LYS A 94 12.68 10.60 1.27
N LYS A 95 11.84 11.26 0.49
CA LYS A 95 10.97 12.35 0.94
C LYS A 95 10.02 11.91 2.06
N TYR A 96 9.38 10.74 1.91
CA TYR A 96 8.54 10.11 2.94
C TYR A 96 9.32 9.90 4.25
N LYS A 97 10.56 9.39 4.18
CA LYS A 97 11.41 9.18 5.37
C LYS A 97 11.85 10.46 6.06
N GLU A 98 11.93 11.58 5.33
CA GLU A 98 12.39 12.88 5.82
C GLU A 98 11.23 13.77 6.30
N GLU A 99 9.97 13.39 6.05
CA GLU A 99 8.80 14.17 6.44
C GLU A 99 8.62 14.20 7.97
N ASN A 100 8.23 15.37 8.50
CA ASN A 100 7.99 15.50 9.93
C ASN A 100 6.68 14.83 10.32
N LEU A 101 6.77 13.63 10.92
CA LEU A 101 5.58 12.87 11.31
C LEU A 101 4.70 13.55 12.35
N GLU A 102 5.20 14.57 13.09
CA GLU A 102 4.42 15.32 14.08
C GLU A 102 3.15 15.99 13.53
N ILE A 103 3.14 16.29 12.23
CA ILE A 103 1.95 16.87 11.56
C ILE A 103 0.79 15.87 11.48
N TYR A 104 1.09 14.57 11.55
CA TYR A 104 0.12 13.47 11.55
C TYR A 104 -0.21 13.07 12.98
N ASN A 105 -0.67 14.05 13.76
CA ASN A 105 -1.09 13.88 15.14
C ASN A 105 -2.61 13.98 15.28
N TYR A 106 -3.20 13.05 16.04
CA TYR A 106 -4.58 13.13 16.45
C TYR A 106 -4.72 12.77 17.92
N LYS A 107 -5.34 13.66 18.70
CA LYS A 107 -5.57 13.50 20.15
C LYS A 107 -4.32 13.07 20.93
N GLY A 108 -3.15 13.59 20.54
CA GLY A 108 -1.88 13.32 21.21
C GLY A 108 -1.15 12.04 20.76
N VAL A 109 -1.71 11.31 19.78
CA VAL A 109 -1.08 10.18 19.11
C VAL A 109 -0.55 10.63 17.76
N THR A 110 0.74 10.43 17.54
CA THR A 110 1.45 10.75 16.29
C THR A 110 1.75 9.46 15.53
N LEU A 111 1.68 9.50 14.20
CA LEU A 111 2.19 8.43 13.34
C LEU A 111 3.66 8.11 13.70
N GLY A 112 4.00 6.83 13.85
CA GLY A 112 5.31 6.36 14.29
C GLY A 112 5.55 6.34 15.81
N ASP A 113 4.60 6.80 16.62
CA ASP A 113 4.71 6.71 18.09
C ASP A 113 4.90 5.27 18.56
N ASN A 114 5.78 5.06 19.55
CA ASN A 114 5.99 3.73 20.12
C ASN A 114 4.77 3.26 20.95
N ILE A 115 4.48 1.96 20.91
CA ILE A 115 3.39 1.31 21.65
C ILE A 115 3.35 1.68 23.13
N LYS A 116 4.51 1.91 23.76
CA LYS A 116 4.60 2.31 25.17
C LYS A 116 3.94 3.66 25.45
N LYS A 117 3.96 4.60 24.49
CA LYS A 117 3.34 5.92 24.60
C LYS A 117 1.82 5.83 24.52
N ILE A 118 1.29 4.98 23.65
CA ILE A 118 -0.15 4.80 23.45
C ILE A 118 -0.77 3.78 24.42
N TYR A 119 0.02 2.96 25.11
CA TYR A 119 -0.46 1.95 26.04
C TYR A 119 -1.46 2.47 27.10
N PRO A 120 -1.29 3.67 27.71
CA PRO A 120 -2.30 4.24 28.60
C PRO A 120 -3.67 4.41 27.94
N LEU A 121 -3.70 4.76 26.64
CA LEU A 121 -4.94 4.87 25.86
C LEU A 121 -5.54 3.48 25.61
N MET A 122 -4.71 2.49 25.24
CA MET A 122 -5.16 1.10 25.04
C MET A 122 -5.84 0.49 26.28
N LYS A 123 -5.49 0.95 27.49
CA LYS A 123 -6.14 0.50 28.72
C LYS A 123 -7.50 1.15 28.96
N ASN A 124 -7.69 2.36 28.44
CA ASN A 124 -8.88 3.17 28.69
C ASN A 124 -9.91 3.03 27.58
N TYR A 125 -9.47 2.66 26.38
CA TYR A 125 -10.29 2.47 25.20
C TYR A 125 -10.37 0.99 24.84
N HIS A 126 -11.32 0.64 23.97
CA HIS A 126 -11.39 -0.70 23.43
C HIS A 126 -10.21 -0.91 22.47
N THR A 127 -9.37 -1.89 22.78
CA THR A 127 -8.29 -2.34 21.91
C THR A 127 -8.45 -3.82 21.62
N GLU A 128 -8.43 -4.16 20.33
CA GLU A 128 -8.46 -5.52 19.87
C GLU A 128 -7.30 -5.80 18.93
N TYR A 129 -6.95 -7.07 18.80
CA TYR A 129 -5.96 -7.53 17.86
C TYR A 129 -6.68 -8.07 16.63
N SER A 130 -6.37 -7.51 15.46
CA SER A 130 -6.95 -7.94 14.19
C SER A 130 -5.93 -8.71 13.36
N GLU A 131 -6.37 -9.83 12.79
CA GLU A 131 -5.62 -10.66 11.84
C GLU A 131 -6.13 -10.49 10.39
N HIS A 132 -7.06 -9.57 10.12
CA HIS A 132 -7.75 -9.49 8.82
C HIS A 132 -7.30 -8.35 7.90
N GLY A 133 -6.84 -8.75 6.71
CA GLY A 133 -7.07 -8.07 5.44
C GLY A 133 -5.87 -7.31 4.89
N ILE A 134 -5.30 -7.81 3.79
CA ILE A 134 -4.44 -7.25 2.70
C ILE A 134 -3.69 -5.91 2.89
N GLU A 135 -4.24 -4.92 3.61
CA GLU A 135 -3.60 -3.63 3.95
C GLU A 135 -3.33 -3.43 5.45
N GLU A 136 -3.93 -4.24 6.31
CA GLU A 136 -3.92 -4.15 7.78
C GLU A 136 -3.21 -5.36 8.37
N GLU A 137 -1.89 -5.36 8.21
CA GLU A 137 -0.94 -6.25 8.86
C GLU A 137 -1.19 -6.34 10.37
N TYR A 138 -0.92 -7.51 10.99
CA TYR A 138 -1.12 -7.82 12.41
C TYR A 138 -0.91 -6.63 13.36
N SER A 139 -2.02 -5.95 13.65
CA SER A 139 -2.03 -4.68 14.38
C SER A 139 -2.97 -4.74 15.56
N LEU A 140 -2.60 -4.00 16.61
CA LEU A 140 -3.55 -3.61 17.64
C LEU A 140 -4.35 -2.41 17.15
N ILE A 141 -5.67 -2.57 17.09
CA ILE A 141 -6.61 -1.53 16.72
C ILE A 141 -7.20 -0.96 17.99
N THR A 142 -6.92 0.30 18.27
CA THR A 142 -7.48 1.03 19.41
C THR A 142 -8.50 2.04 18.93
N LYS A 143 -9.76 1.85 19.31
CA LYS A 143 -10.84 2.77 18.96
C LYS A 143 -10.89 3.93 19.93
N ILE A 144 -10.54 5.12 19.46
CA ILE A 144 -10.58 6.36 20.25
C ILE A 144 -11.67 7.26 19.66
N GLU A 145 -12.85 7.24 20.28
CA GLU A 145 -14.00 8.05 19.85
C GLU A 145 -14.32 7.82 18.35
N ASN A 146 -14.18 8.85 17.50
CA ASN A 146 -14.40 8.81 16.05
C ASN A 146 -13.10 8.52 15.28
N SER A 147 -12.22 7.66 15.81
CA SER A 147 -10.98 7.27 15.14
C SER A 147 -10.54 5.84 15.49
N TYR A 148 -9.71 5.28 14.62
CA TYR A 148 -9.01 4.02 14.85
C TYR A 148 -7.50 4.23 14.77
N ILE A 149 -6.78 3.76 15.78
CA ILE A 149 -5.32 3.80 15.85
C ILE A 149 -4.78 2.39 15.67
N PHE A 150 -3.94 2.18 14.66
CA PHE A 150 -3.35 0.91 14.33
C PHE A 150 -1.90 0.89 14.77
N THR A 151 -1.54 -0.09 15.59
CA THR A 151 -0.18 -0.27 16.09
C THR A 151 0.35 -1.61 15.63
N ASP A 152 1.38 -1.57 14.78
CA ASP A 152 2.05 -2.77 14.30
C ASP A 152 2.80 -3.46 15.44
N ILE A 153 2.60 -4.77 15.56
CA ILE A 153 3.21 -5.59 16.61
C ILE A 153 4.71 -5.81 16.36
N TYR A 154 5.15 -5.88 15.10
CA TYR A 154 6.56 -6.11 14.82
C TYR A 154 7.41 -4.89 15.18
N SER A 155 7.08 -3.73 14.61
CA SER A 155 7.81 -2.48 14.85
C SER A 155 7.47 -1.86 16.21
N ARG A 156 6.34 -2.24 16.82
CA ARG A 156 5.77 -1.64 18.05
C ARG A 156 5.53 -0.14 17.89
N LYS A 157 5.06 0.27 16.72
CA LYS A 157 4.80 1.68 16.38
C LYS A 157 3.39 1.85 15.82
N VAL A 158 2.85 3.05 16.00
CA VAL A 158 1.63 3.48 15.31
C VAL A 158 1.93 3.56 13.82
N VAL A 159 1.25 2.75 13.02
CA VAL A 159 1.46 2.67 11.56
C VAL A 159 0.31 3.24 10.75
N LYS A 160 -0.88 3.33 11.36
CA LYS A 160 -2.06 3.94 10.72
C LYS A 160 -2.94 4.64 11.75
N ILE A 161 -3.51 5.78 11.35
CA ILE A 161 -4.48 6.56 12.13
C ILE A 161 -5.63 6.88 11.18
N GLU A 162 -6.84 6.42 11.48
CA GLU A 162 -8.04 6.75 10.71
C GLU A 162 -8.94 7.70 11.49
N ILE A 163 -9.32 8.82 10.89
CA ILE A 163 -10.06 9.89 11.56
C ILE A 163 -11.37 10.17 10.82
N TYR A 164 -12.47 10.03 11.55
CA TYR A 164 -13.84 10.31 11.10
C TYR A 164 -14.47 11.50 11.85
N ASP A 165 -13.68 12.23 12.64
CA ASP A 165 -14.14 13.34 13.46
C ASP A 165 -14.42 14.59 12.60
N GLU A 166 -15.69 15.01 12.49
CA GLU A 166 -16.13 16.20 11.73
C GLU A 166 -15.47 17.51 12.18
N SER A 167 -14.93 17.56 13.40
CA SER A 167 -14.18 18.71 13.90
C SER A 167 -12.71 18.74 13.44
N TYR A 168 -12.21 17.63 12.89
CA TYR A 168 -10.83 17.49 12.45
C TYR A 168 -10.58 18.12 11.08
N SER A 169 -9.39 18.72 10.95
CA SER A 169 -8.88 19.23 9.68
C SER A 169 -7.38 19.02 9.58
N LEU A 170 -6.92 18.54 8.42
CA LEU A 170 -5.52 18.53 8.03
C LEU A 170 -5.28 19.67 7.03
N GLY A 171 -4.81 20.81 7.53
CA GLY A 171 -4.70 22.03 6.72
C GLY A 171 -6.08 22.46 6.21
N GLU A 172 -6.28 22.40 4.89
CA GLU A 172 -7.55 22.73 4.22
C GLU A 172 -8.48 21.52 4.03
N PHE A 173 -8.00 20.29 4.26
CA PHE A 173 -8.83 19.09 4.20
C PHE A 173 -9.61 18.95 5.49
N LYS A 174 -10.94 19.12 5.44
CA LYS A 174 -11.82 19.00 6.59
C LYS A 174 -12.83 17.87 6.40
N ILE A 175 -13.04 17.04 7.42
CA ILE A 175 -14.10 16.02 7.36
C ILE A 175 -15.45 16.71 7.11
N GLY A 176 -16.21 16.18 6.15
CA GLY A 176 -17.50 16.71 5.69
C GLY A 176 -17.42 17.86 4.67
N SER A 177 -16.24 18.38 4.35
CA SER A 177 -16.08 19.35 3.26
C SER A 177 -15.94 18.68 1.91
N GLU A 178 -16.27 19.41 0.85
CA GLU A 178 -16.15 18.93 -0.53
C GLU A 178 -14.69 18.93 -0.98
N ILE A 179 -14.31 17.94 -1.80
CA ILE A 179 -13.05 18.01 -2.57
C ILE A 179 -13.30 18.87 -3.81
N THR A 180 -12.54 19.96 -3.94
CA THR A 180 -12.64 20.89 -5.06
C THR A 180 -11.45 20.72 -6.00
N THR A 181 -11.62 21.10 -7.27
CA THR A 181 -10.52 21.13 -8.25
C THR A 181 -9.35 22.01 -7.78
N GLU A 182 -9.63 23.12 -7.09
CA GLU A 182 -8.60 24.00 -6.52
C GLU A 182 -7.74 23.26 -5.48
N LEU A 183 -8.35 22.44 -4.61
CA LEU A 183 -7.61 21.61 -3.65
C LEU A 183 -6.81 20.52 -4.37
N CYS A 184 -7.40 19.87 -5.38
CA CYS A 184 -6.71 18.87 -6.20
C CYS A 184 -5.44 19.44 -6.84
N ASP A 185 -5.55 20.58 -7.51
CA ASP A 185 -4.44 21.24 -8.20
C ASP A 185 -3.36 21.71 -7.21
N LYS A 186 -3.77 22.30 -6.09
CA LYS A 186 -2.85 22.86 -5.09
C LYS A 186 -1.99 21.80 -4.41
N TYR A 187 -2.58 20.65 -4.10
CA TYR A 187 -1.92 19.55 -3.38
C TYR A 187 -1.43 18.42 -4.29
N GLU A 188 -1.61 18.57 -5.60
CA GLU A 188 -1.32 17.55 -6.62
C GLU A 188 -1.90 16.19 -6.20
N LEU A 189 -3.21 16.18 -5.94
CA LEU A 189 -3.89 14.96 -5.49
C LEU A 189 -3.95 13.94 -6.64
N LEU A 190 -3.62 12.69 -6.32
CA LEU A 190 -3.89 11.54 -7.20
C LEU A 190 -5.15 10.85 -6.70
N ASP A 191 -6.15 10.70 -7.56
CA ASP A 191 -7.37 9.93 -7.29
C ASP A 191 -7.19 8.45 -7.64
N LEU A 192 -7.60 7.58 -6.71
CA LEU A 192 -7.75 6.16 -6.94
C LEU A 192 -9.16 5.74 -6.54
N ASP A 193 -9.87 5.05 -7.44
CA ASP A 193 -11.09 4.34 -7.09
C ASP A 193 -10.72 3.11 -6.26
N ASP A 194 -11.15 3.06 -5.01
CA ASP A 194 -11.10 1.84 -4.21
C ASP A 194 -12.23 0.93 -4.67
N VAL A 195 -11.86 -0.02 -5.55
CA VAL A 195 -12.78 -0.98 -6.17
C VAL A 195 -13.48 -1.87 -5.13
N ASP A 196 -12.88 -2.05 -3.94
CA ASP A 196 -13.40 -2.94 -2.92
C ASP A 196 -14.38 -2.24 -1.96
N THR A 197 -14.14 -0.97 -1.64
CA THR A 197 -15.03 -0.20 -0.74
C THR A 197 -16.05 0.66 -1.48
N GLY A 198 -15.81 0.93 -2.76
CA GLY A 198 -16.58 1.91 -3.51
C GLY A 198 -16.31 3.35 -3.06
N GLU A 199 -15.21 3.63 -2.34
CA GLU A 199 -14.78 4.99 -1.98
C GLU A 199 -13.77 5.53 -3.01
N ILE A 200 -13.73 6.84 -3.19
CA ILE A 200 -12.65 7.52 -3.94
C ILE A 200 -11.59 7.97 -2.93
N CYS A 201 -10.34 7.61 -3.17
CA CYS A 201 -9.21 7.97 -2.32
C CYS A 201 -8.31 8.98 -3.03
N TYR A 202 -7.94 10.06 -2.33
CA TYR A 202 -6.99 11.05 -2.83
C TYR A 202 -5.68 11.01 -2.02
N PHE A 203 -4.55 10.97 -2.72
CA PHE A 203 -3.21 10.95 -2.15
C PHE A 203 -2.50 12.29 -2.39
N PRO A 204 -2.24 13.11 -1.36
CA PRO A 204 -1.51 14.36 -1.53
C PRO A 204 -0.04 14.12 -1.82
N GLN A 205 0.44 14.62 -2.97
CA GLN A 205 1.87 14.56 -3.33
C GLN A 205 2.67 15.75 -2.77
N LYS A 206 1.99 16.71 -2.14
CA LYS A 206 2.59 17.87 -1.48
C LYS A 206 2.10 18.03 -0.05
N ASN A 207 3.02 18.39 0.84
CA ASN A 207 2.84 18.74 2.25
C ASN A 207 2.29 17.66 3.19
N TYR A 208 1.55 16.67 2.67
CA TYR A 208 0.87 15.65 3.45
C TYR A 208 1.04 14.25 2.84
N MET A 209 2.28 13.82 2.59
CA MET A 209 2.56 12.57 1.86
C MET A 209 1.99 11.32 2.53
N HIS A 210 1.91 11.28 3.85
CA HIS A 210 1.35 10.14 4.58
C HIS A 210 -0.18 10.17 4.68
N ALA A 211 -0.86 11.19 4.15
CA ALA A 211 -2.30 11.30 4.24
C ALA A 211 -3.01 10.63 3.06
N VAL A 212 -4.17 10.05 3.35
CA VAL A 212 -5.13 9.56 2.36
C VAL A 212 -6.48 10.17 2.71
N ILE A 213 -7.09 10.82 1.73
CA ILE A 213 -8.37 11.51 1.88
C ILE A 213 -9.45 10.67 1.20
N TYR A 214 -10.37 10.14 1.98
CA TYR A 214 -11.45 9.29 1.48
C TYR A 214 -12.70 10.11 1.25
N VAL A 215 -13.40 9.77 0.18
CA VAL A 215 -14.56 10.46 -0.32
C VAL A 215 -15.62 9.45 -0.71
N ASN A 216 -16.88 9.71 -0.34
CA ASN A 216 -18.00 8.88 -0.79
C ASN A 216 -18.45 9.34 -2.20
N PRO A 217 -18.42 8.48 -3.22
CA PRO A 217 -18.90 8.83 -4.56
C PRO A 217 -20.42 8.79 -4.70
N GLU A 218 -21.15 8.23 -3.73
CA GLU A 218 -22.62 8.15 -3.80
C GLU A 218 -23.33 9.48 -3.50
N ASP A 219 -22.62 10.48 -2.98
CA ASP A 219 -23.17 11.81 -2.77
C ASP A 219 -23.14 12.63 -4.08
N ASP A 220 -24.21 13.39 -4.36
CA ASP A 220 -24.25 14.38 -5.47
C ASP A 220 -23.06 15.36 -5.44
N VAL A 221 -22.42 15.49 -4.27
CA VAL A 221 -21.14 16.18 -4.09
C VAL A 221 -20.20 15.34 -3.24
N SER A 222 -19.07 14.98 -3.82
CA SER A 222 -17.92 14.28 -3.22
C SER A 222 -17.38 14.95 -1.96
N LYS A 223 -17.87 14.52 -0.78
CA LYS A 223 -17.42 15.01 0.54
C LYS A 223 -16.39 14.07 1.16
N ILE A 224 -15.44 14.68 1.88
CA ILE A 224 -14.43 13.96 2.66
C ILE A 224 -15.12 13.22 3.80
N THR A 225 -15.05 11.89 3.81
CA THR A 225 -15.63 11.04 4.86
C THR A 225 -14.63 10.67 5.94
N LYS A 226 -13.37 10.50 5.56
CA LYS A 226 -12.28 10.07 6.43
C LYS A 226 -10.96 10.65 5.96
N ILE A 227 -10.10 10.97 6.91
CA ILE A 227 -8.68 11.24 6.64
C ILE A 227 -7.89 10.17 7.37
N ALA A 228 -7.06 9.43 6.65
CA ALA A 228 -6.15 8.45 7.22
C ALA A 228 -4.71 8.91 7.09
N PHE A 229 -3.88 8.57 8.07
CA PHE A 229 -2.42 8.66 7.97
C PHE A 229 -1.85 7.26 7.99
N SER A 230 -0.89 6.95 7.11
CA SER A 230 -0.24 5.66 7.11
C SER A 230 1.25 5.72 6.78
N ILE A 231 2.01 4.84 7.44
CA ILE A 231 3.36 4.45 7.05
C ILE A 231 3.34 2.95 6.78
N ASN A 232 4.22 2.51 5.88
CA ASN A 232 4.38 1.08 5.65
C ASN A 232 4.80 0.39 6.95
N GLY A 233 4.07 -0.67 7.31
CA GLY A 233 4.48 -1.61 8.33
C GLY A 233 5.78 -2.32 7.96
N GLU A 234 6.40 -2.95 8.95
CA GLU A 234 7.62 -3.71 8.73
C GLU A 234 7.29 -5.20 8.58
N ASN A 235 7.31 -5.69 7.33
CA ASN A 235 7.17 -7.11 7.02
C ASN A 235 8.52 -7.79 6.80
N PRO A 236 9.08 -8.51 7.79
CA PRO A 236 10.33 -9.22 7.60
C PRO A 236 10.15 -10.36 6.59
N SER A 237 11.08 -10.52 5.66
CA SER A 237 11.07 -11.60 4.65
C SER A 237 11.70 -12.91 5.12
N LYS A 238 12.31 -12.92 6.32
CA LYS A 238 12.94 -14.09 6.95
C LYS A 238 13.14 -13.87 8.45
N ASN A 239 13.37 -14.95 9.18
CA ASN A 239 13.82 -14.91 10.57
C ASN A 239 15.26 -14.39 10.69
N ASN A 240 15.59 -13.77 11.83
CA ASN A 240 16.96 -13.39 12.15
C ASN A 240 17.77 -14.57 12.75
N VAL A 241 17.09 -15.62 13.20
CA VAL A 241 17.72 -16.85 13.71
C VAL A 241 17.31 -18.07 12.90
N LYS A 242 18.24 -19.01 12.72
CA LYS A 242 17.96 -20.31 12.07
C LYS A 242 17.25 -21.29 12.99
N ASP A 243 17.57 -21.23 14.28
CA ASP A 243 17.00 -22.09 15.32
C ASP A 243 16.07 -21.23 16.16
N ILE A 244 14.76 -21.49 16.05
CA ILE A 244 13.72 -20.68 16.69
C ILE A 244 13.83 -20.69 18.22
N LEU A 245 14.41 -21.75 18.81
CA LEU A 245 14.60 -21.85 20.26
C LEU A 245 15.71 -20.92 20.78
N LYS A 246 16.51 -20.34 19.88
CA LYS A 246 17.53 -19.34 20.20
C LYS A 246 17.03 -17.90 20.07
N ALA A 247 15.75 -17.71 19.76
CA ALA A 247 15.13 -16.39 19.74
C ALA A 247 15.36 -15.68 21.07
N LYS A 248 15.73 -14.40 21.01
CA LYS A 248 15.81 -13.50 22.17
C LYS A 248 14.80 -12.37 22.08
N LYS A 249 14.30 -12.12 20.88
CA LYS A 249 13.24 -11.16 20.62
C LYS A 249 12.21 -11.70 19.64
N ILE A 250 11.03 -11.09 19.62
CA ILE A 250 9.97 -11.48 18.68
C ILE A 250 10.44 -11.34 17.23
N GLU A 251 11.21 -10.30 16.92
CA GLU A 251 11.74 -10.04 15.58
C GLU A 251 12.62 -11.18 15.07
N ASP A 252 13.23 -11.97 15.98
CA ASP A 252 14.06 -13.09 15.58
C ASP A 252 13.29 -14.17 14.84
N ILE A 253 12.00 -14.33 15.17
CA ILE A 253 11.13 -15.39 14.64
C ILE A 253 9.80 -14.86 14.07
N TYR A 254 9.62 -13.54 13.95
CA TYR A 254 8.35 -12.94 13.54
C TYR A 254 7.89 -13.42 12.17
N TYR A 255 8.78 -13.56 11.20
CA TYR A 255 8.44 -14.10 9.88
C TYR A 255 7.81 -15.50 10.00
N SER A 256 8.37 -16.39 10.82
CA SER A 256 7.77 -17.70 11.05
C SER A 256 6.48 -17.66 11.85
N LEU A 257 6.38 -16.80 12.87
CA LEU A 257 5.15 -16.61 13.63
C LEU A 257 4.01 -16.12 12.73
N TYR A 258 4.31 -15.15 11.86
CA TYR A 258 3.39 -14.55 10.90
C TYR A 258 2.87 -15.59 9.89
N ASN A 259 3.77 -16.37 9.29
CA ASN A 259 3.42 -17.24 8.16
C ASN A 259 2.98 -18.66 8.57
N PHE A 260 3.48 -19.16 9.68
CA PHE A 260 3.32 -20.57 10.07
C PHE A 260 2.85 -20.76 11.52
N GLY A 261 2.81 -19.69 12.30
CA GLY A 261 2.46 -19.71 13.71
C GLY A 261 1.10 -19.07 13.99
N LYS A 262 0.96 -18.63 15.24
CA LYS A 262 -0.11 -17.74 15.69
C LYS A 262 0.47 -16.70 16.64
N ILE A 263 -0.10 -15.52 16.63
CA ILE A 263 0.26 -14.43 17.54
C ILE A 263 -1.01 -14.05 18.30
N GLU A 264 -0.95 -14.06 19.62
CA GLU A 264 -1.99 -13.59 20.51
C GLU A 264 -1.41 -12.44 21.36
N ILE A 265 -2.20 -11.41 21.65
CA ILE A 265 -1.73 -10.26 22.45
C ILE A 265 -2.46 -10.21 23.79
N ASP A 266 -1.71 -10.26 24.89
CA ASP A 266 -2.22 -9.99 26.23
C ASP A 266 -1.83 -8.58 26.66
N ILE A 267 -2.73 -7.63 26.40
CA ILE A 267 -2.54 -6.20 26.73
C ILE A 267 -2.41 -5.98 28.25
N LYS A 268 -3.10 -6.80 29.06
CA LYS A 268 -3.13 -6.64 30.52
C LYS A 268 -1.77 -7.00 31.12
N ASN A 269 -1.21 -8.13 30.69
CA ASN A 269 0.10 -8.60 31.13
C ASN A 269 1.25 -7.98 30.32
N LYS A 270 0.95 -7.29 29.21
CA LYS A 270 1.91 -6.70 28.27
C LYS A 270 2.75 -7.77 27.61
N GLU A 271 2.09 -8.82 27.13
CA GLU A 271 2.74 -9.98 26.55
C GLU A 271 2.27 -10.17 25.10
N ILE A 272 3.20 -10.59 24.26
CA ILE A 272 2.93 -11.16 22.93
C ILE A 272 3.18 -12.65 23.02
N ILE A 273 2.17 -13.44 22.73
CA ILE A 273 2.20 -14.89 22.84
C ILE A 273 2.28 -15.48 21.43
N GLY A 274 3.47 -15.96 21.07
CA GLY A 274 3.72 -16.61 19.79
C GLY A 274 3.62 -18.13 19.93
N ARG A 275 2.82 -18.79 19.09
CA ARG A 275 2.74 -20.26 19.03
C ARG A 275 3.33 -20.74 17.71
N LEU A 276 4.40 -21.54 17.79
CA LEU A 276 5.13 -22.01 16.61
C LEU A 276 5.73 -23.39 16.87
N GLU A 277 5.51 -24.33 15.95
CA GLU A 277 6.05 -25.70 16.01
C GLU A 277 5.76 -26.42 17.34
N GLY A 278 4.59 -26.15 17.94
CA GLY A 278 4.19 -26.73 19.23
C GLY A 278 4.81 -26.07 20.47
N ASN A 279 5.72 -25.12 20.30
CA ASN A 279 6.26 -24.30 21.38
C ASN A 279 5.43 -23.03 21.54
N THR A 280 5.35 -22.51 22.78
CA THR A 280 4.76 -21.20 23.07
C THR A 280 5.86 -20.27 23.56
N PHE A 281 6.09 -19.21 22.80
CA PHE A 281 7.01 -18.12 23.12
C PHE A 281 6.22 -16.96 23.74
N ILE A 282 6.72 -16.41 24.82
CA ILE A 282 6.13 -15.24 25.48
C ILE A 282 7.13 -14.10 25.38
N PHE A 283 6.75 -13.00 24.76
CA PHE A 283 7.57 -11.80 24.58
C PHE A 283 6.96 -10.61 25.31
N ASP A 284 7.79 -9.65 25.72
CA ASP A 284 7.34 -8.37 26.24
C ASP A 284 6.78 -7.48 25.12
N LEU A 285 5.58 -6.95 25.30
CA LEU A 285 4.87 -6.16 24.29
C LEU A 285 5.59 -4.85 23.92
N PHE A 286 6.35 -4.25 24.83
CA PHE A 286 6.94 -2.93 24.61
C PHE A 286 8.31 -3.00 23.95
N ASN A 287 9.10 -4.01 24.31
CA ASN A 287 10.47 -4.13 23.84
C ASN A 287 10.73 -5.38 22.98
N GLY A 288 9.75 -6.28 22.87
CA GLY A 288 9.82 -7.52 22.09
C GLY A 288 10.74 -8.58 22.67
N ASN A 289 11.35 -8.38 23.84
CA ASN A 289 12.29 -9.34 24.42
C ASN A 289 11.54 -10.59 24.86
N LEU A 290 12.16 -11.75 24.64
CA LEU A 290 11.69 -13.03 25.12
C LEU A 290 11.66 -13.03 26.66
N ILE A 291 10.51 -13.39 27.21
CA ILE A 291 10.27 -13.60 28.64
C ILE A 291 10.42 -15.08 28.98
N ASP A 292 9.75 -15.96 28.22
CA ASP A 292 9.69 -17.40 28.50
C ASP A 292 9.42 -18.23 27.24
N ILE A 293 9.81 -19.51 27.27
CA ILE A 293 9.46 -20.52 26.27
C ILE A 293 8.86 -21.73 26.97
N LYS A 294 7.63 -22.06 26.62
CA LYS A 294 6.96 -23.29 27.06
C LYS A 294 7.04 -24.32 25.95
N PHE A 295 7.67 -25.44 26.26
CA PHE A 295 7.82 -26.57 25.36
C PHE A 295 6.57 -27.43 25.38
N LYS A 296 6.29 -28.09 24.27
CA LYS A 296 5.26 -29.13 24.19
C LYS A 296 5.63 -30.27 25.15
N GLU A 297 4.67 -30.72 25.95
CA GLU A 297 4.77 -32.02 26.66
C GLU A 297 4.68 -33.20 25.68
#